data_AF-A0A2E0XK99-F1
#
_entry.id   AF-A0A2E0XK99-F1
#
_cell.length_a   1.000
_cell.length_b   1.000
_cell.length_c   1.000
_cell.angle_alpha   90.00
_cell.angle_beta   90.00
_cell.angle_gamma   90.00
#
_symmetry.space_group_name_H-M   'P 1'
#
loop_
_entity.id
_entity.type
_entity.pdbx_description
1 polymer ?
#
loop_
_entity_poly.entity_id
_entity_poly.type
_entity_poly.pdbx_seq_one_letter_code
_entity_poly.pdbx_strand_id
1 'polypeptide(L)'
;MSECLLRSGWRGRPDDHQQVLHICRKIGLPVRFILTHDAEIALVAGTGTREGVIAISGTGSIVYGRNHQGKAARAGGWGHLLGDEGSGYDIGLRGLRAVVRMADGRQPSTLLIPEILTQISLTSPNQLVKWISKVDKSQIAQLANSVFQAAQAGDLTAQEIINHASRELALSVQTVIQQLALPLSTQIVLNGGVFQNQASFVKSMQDHFLHRKVTLVAQEPAYGAILIAQQLAVSDG
;
A
#
# COMPACT_ATOMS: atom_id res chain seq x y z
N MET A 1 5.00 -33.68 5.02
CA MET A 1 5.52 -32.77 3.97
C MET A 1 4.48 -32.64 2.88
N SER A 2 3.84 -31.47 2.77
CA SER A 2 3.17 -30.87 1.59
C SER A 2 2.07 -29.92 2.09
N GLU A 3 2.43 -28.72 2.52
CA GLU A 3 1.46 -27.66 2.83
C GLU A 3 1.45 -26.69 1.64
N CYS A 4 0.28 -26.47 1.06
CA CYS A 4 0.11 -25.62 -0.10
C CYS A 4 -0.61 -24.33 0.34
N LEU A 5 0.10 -23.20 0.32
CA LEU A 5 -0.52 -21.90 0.57
C LEU A 5 -1.16 -21.40 -0.73
N LEU A 6 -2.48 -21.31 -0.74
CA LEU A 6 -3.22 -20.80 -1.89
C LEU A 6 -3.40 -19.29 -1.76
N ARG A 7 -2.87 -18.59 -2.76
CA ARG A 7 -3.04 -17.16 -2.98
C ARG A 7 -4.42 -16.92 -3.58
N SER A 8 -5.21 -16.06 -2.97
CA SER A 8 -6.30 -15.38 -3.67
C SER A 8 -6.40 -13.96 -3.15
N GLY A 9 -6.83 -13.02 -3.98
CA GLY A 9 -7.13 -11.63 -3.63
C GLY A 9 -8.33 -11.52 -2.68
N TRP A 10 -8.25 -12.27 -1.57
CA TRP A 10 -9.28 -12.54 -0.61
C TRP A 10 -9.60 -11.26 0.16
N ARG A 11 -10.83 -10.77 0.00
CA ARG A 11 -11.34 -9.58 0.70
C ARG A 11 -12.07 -9.93 2.00
N GLY A 12 -12.02 -11.18 2.46
CA GLY A 12 -12.65 -11.59 3.71
C GLY A 12 -14.10 -12.07 3.58
N ARG A 13 -14.59 -12.44 2.39
CA ARG A 13 -15.97 -12.92 2.22
C ARG A 13 -16.06 -14.43 2.52
N PRO A 14 -17.08 -14.88 3.28
CA PRO A 14 -17.28 -16.30 3.58
C PRO A 14 -17.42 -17.21 2.34
N ASP A 15 -18.01 -16.68 1.26
CA ASP A 15 -18.29 -17.45 0.03
C ASP A 15 -17.02 -17.85 -0.74
N ASP A 16 -15.95 -17.05 -0.65
CA ASP A 16 -14.69 -17.30 -1.36
C ASP A 16 -13.95 -18.53 -0.79
N HIS A 17 -14.07 -18.78 0.52
CA HIS A 17 -13.42 -19.89 1.20
C HIS A 17 -13.96 -21.24 0.72
N GLN A 18 -15.29 -21.34 0.54
CA GLN A 18 -15.94 -22.56 0.06
C GLN A 18 -15.58 -22.86 -1.40
N GLN A 19 -15.46 -21.83 -2.25
CA GLN A 19 -15.07 -22.00 -3.65
C GLN A 19 -13.63 -22.50 -3.79
N VAL A 20 -12.69 -21.93 -3.03
CA VAL A 20 -11.29 -22.41 -3.05
C VAL A 20 -11.20 -23.84 -2.53
N LEU A 21 -11.85 -24.17 -1.41
CA LEU A 21 -11.97 -25.55 -0.90
C LEU A 21 -12.50 -26.52 -1.96
N HIS A 22 -13.56 -26.13 -2.67
CA HIS A 22 -14.17 -26.95 -3.70
C HIS A 22 -13.18 -27.24 -4.85
N ILE A 23 -12.46 -26.22 -5.33
CA ILE A 23 -11.45 -26.36 -6.38
C ILE A 23 -10.32 -27.29 -5.92
N CYS A 24 -9.77 -27.08 -4.71
CA CYS A 24 -8.68 -27.89 -4.16
C CYS A 24 -9.04 -29.38 -4.07
N ARG A 25 -10.27 -29.67 -3.61
CA ARG A 25 -10.78 -31.04 -3.56
C ARG A 25 -10.91 -31.64 -4.95
N LYS A 26 -11.35 -30.86 -5.94
CA LYS A 26 -11.52 -31.31 -7.33
C LYS A 26 -10.20 -31.64 -8.02
N ILE A 27 -9.10 -30.95 -7.67
CA ILE A 27 -7.76 -31.18 -8.24
C ILE A 27 -6.90 -32.17 -7.45
N GLY A 28 -7.44 -32.77 -6.38
CA GLY A 28 -6.75 -33.83 -5.64
C GLY A 28 -5.54 -33.39 -4.82
N LEU A 29 -5.42 -32.10 -4.48
CA LEU A 29 -4.35 -31.62 -3.61
C LEU A 29 -4.57 -32.10 -2.16
N PRO A 30 -3.52 -32.60 -1.46
CA PRO A 30 -3.64 -32.99 -0.06
C PRO A 30 -4.05 -31.80 0.84
N VAL A 31 -4.76 -32.14 1.92
CA VAL A 31 -5.89 -31.39 2.49
C VAL A 31 -5.55 -30.26 3.49
N ARG A 32 -4.27 -29.87 3.62
CA ARG A 32 -3.87 -28.80 4.56
C ARG A 32 -3.45 -27.55 3.81
N PHE A 33 -4.30 -26.53 3.88
CA PHE A 33 -4.01 -25.20 3.37
C PHE A 33 -4.53 -24.14 4.33
N ILE A 34 -3.86 -23.00 4.33
CA ILE A 34 -4.27 -21.82 5.10
C ILE A 34 -4.61 -20.72 4.11
N LEU A 35 -5.82 -20.18 4.24
CA LEU A 35 -6.21 -18.97 3.55
C LEU A 35 -5.89 -17.78 4.45
N THR A 36 -5.10 -16.86 3.92
CA THR A 36 -4.64 -15.66 4.59
C THR A 36 -4.66 -14.49 3.62
N HIS A 37 -4.61 -13.27 4.14
CA HIS A 37 -4.56 -12.07 3.31
C HIS A 37 -3.15 -11.81 2.79
N ASP A 38 -3.03 -11.25 1.58
CA ASP A 38 -1.76 -10.81 1.00
C ASP A 38 -0.98 -9.85 1.94
N ALA A 39 -1.71 -9.02 2.69
CA ALA A 39 -1.12 -8.13 3.68
C ALA A 39 -0.47 -8.89 4.85
N GLU A 40 -1.08 -9.98 5.32
CA GLU A 40 -0.51 -10.82 6.38
C GLU A 40 0.73 -11.58 5.86
N ILE A 41 0.69 -12.09 4.63
CA ILE A 41 1.86 -12.72 3.98
C ILE A 41 3.02 -11.73 3.90
N ALA A 42 2.75 -10.51 3.43
CA ALA A 42 3.75 -9.46 3.32
C ALA A 42 4.26 -8.99 4.70
N LEU A 43 3.40 -8.96 5.72
CA LEU A 43 3.80 -8.66 7.09
C LEU A 43 4.81 -9.68 7.62
N VAL A 44 4.52 -10.97 7.42
CA VAL A 44 5.40 -12.06 7.85
C VAL A 44 6.71 -12.05 7.06
N ALA A 45 6.66 -11.74 5.76
CA ALA A 45 7.87 -11.59 4.95
C ALA A 45 8.80 -10.47 5.48
N GLY A 46 8.22 -9.40 6.04
CA GLY A 46 8.99 -8.28 6.60
C GLY A 46 9.43 -8.44 8.05
N THR A 47 8.60 -9.04 8.90
CA THR A 47 8.90 -9.15 10.35
C THR A 47 9.46 -10.52 10.77
N GLY A 48 9.29 -11.55 9.94
CA GLY A 48 9.54 -12.95 10.30
C GLY A 48 8.47 -13.56 11.24
N THR A 49 7.49 -12.78 11.68
CA THR A 49 6.45 -13.20 12.63
C THR A 49 5.08 -12.75 12.13
N ARG A 50 4.01 -13.28 12.74
CA ARG A 50 2.64 -12.82 12.44
C ARG A 50 2.27 -11.56 13.23
N GLU A 51 3.11 -11.11 14.17
CA GLU A 51 2.86 -9.90 14.96
C GLU A 51 3.54 -8.69 14.30
N GLY A 52 2.79 -7.61 14.16
CA GLY A 52 3.31 -6.37 13.59
C GLY A 52 2.25 -5.54 12.89
N VAL A 53 2.72 -4.48 12.25
CA VAL A 53 1.93 -3.65 11.35
C VAL A 53 2.61 -3.60 10.01
N ILE A 54 1.85 -3.68 8.94
CA ILE A 54 2.31 -3.42 7.58
C ILE A 54 1.51 -2.28 6.97
N ALA A 55 2.21 -1.33 6.36
CA ALA A 55 1.63 -0.32 5.48
C ALA A 55 2.02 -0.65 4.03
N ILE A 56 1.02 -0.81 3.19
CA ILE A 56 1.20 -1.06 1.76
C ILE A 56 0.81 0.20 1.00
N SER A 57 1.74 0.72 0.19
CA SER A 57 1.49 1.83 -0.74
C SER A 57 1.94 1.48 -2.15
N GLY A 58 0.96 1.18 -3.01
CA GLY A 58 1.11 0.92 -4.44
C GLY A 58 0.08 1.71 -5.23
N THR A 59 -0.58 1.10 -6.21
CA THR A 59 -1.71 1.74 -6.91
C THR A 59 -2.85 2.10 -5.96
N GLY A 60 -3.07 1.31 -4.91
CA GLY A 60 -3.92 1.66 -3.75
C GLY A 60 -3.10 1.59 -2.46
N SER A 61 -3.75 1.78 -1.31
CA SER A 61 -3.08 1.65 -0.02
C SER A 61 -3.93 0.91 1.00
N ILE A 62 -3.26 0.22 1.90
CA ILE A 62 -3.88 -0.46 3.04
C ILE A 62 -2.88 -0.59 4.17
N VAL A 63 -3.38 -0.48 5.40
CA VAL A 63 -2.64 -0.84 6.60
C VAL A 63 -3.31 -2.06 7.22
N TYR A 64 -2.50 -3.05 7.57
CA TYR A 64 -2.92 -4.24 8.30
C TYR A 64 -2.03 -4.43 9.52
N GLY A 65 -2.59 -4.94 10.60
CA GLY A 65 -1.79 -5.37 11.74
C GLY A 65 -2.40 -6.54 12.46
N ARG A 66 -1.57 -7.21 13.26
CA ARG A 66 -1.94 -8.34 14.09
C ARG A 66 -1.14 -8.33 15.39
N ASN A 67 -1.80 -8.62 16.51
CA ASN A 67 -1.17 -8.68 17.83
C ASN A 67 -0.85 -10.12 18.26
N HIS A 68 -0.15 -10.26 19.40
CA HIS A 68 0.24 -11.56 19.96
C HIS A 68 -0.96 -12.48 20.32
N GLN A 69 -2.16 -11.93 20.52
CA GLN A 69 -3.38 -12.70 20.79
C GLN A 69 -4.05 -13.20 19.50
N GLY A 70 -3.47 -12.89 18.33
CA GLY A 70 -4.04 -13.22 17.03
C GLY A 70 -5.17 -12.30 16.57
N LYS A 71 -5.46 -11.22 17.30
CA LYS A 71 -6.41 -10.20 16.85
C LYS A 71 -5.79 -9.40 15.70
N ALA A 72 -6.56 -9.21 14.64
CA ALA A 72 -6.15 -8.42 13.49
C ALA A 72 -7.01 -7.16 13.34
N ALA A 73 -6.44 -6.11 12.76
CA ALA A 73 -7.11 -4.87 12.40
C ALA A 73 -6.61 -4.37 11.05
N ARG A 74 -7.44 -3.57 10.39
CA ARG A 74 -7.10 -2.92 9.12
C ARG A 74 -7.59 -1.48 9.09
N ALA A 75 -6.86 -0.62 8.38
CA ALA A 75 -7.27 0.73 8.02
C ALA A 75 -6.97 0.97 6.52
N GLY A 76 -7.83 1.73 5.85
CA GLY A 76 -7.77 1.91 4.39
C GLY A 76 -8.22 0.66 3.61
N GLY A 77 -7.84 0.59 2.33
CA GLY A 77 -8.22 -0.51 1.44
C GLY A 77 -9.69 -0.50 0.99
N TRP A 78 -10.41 0.61 1.19
CA TRP A 78 -11.80 0.80 0.73
C TRP A 78 -11.90 1.08 -0.79
N GLY A 79 -10.75 1.22 -1.45
CA GLY A 79 -10.64 1.55 -2.86
C GLY A 79 -10.67 3.07 -3.08
N HIS A 80 -10.11 3.46 -4.21
CA HIS A 80 -9.75 4.84 -4.57
C HIS A 80 -10.84 5.90 -4.55
N LEU A 81 -12.12 5.51 -4.53
CA LEU A 81 -13.23 6.45 -4.41
C LEU A 81 -13.50 6.85 -2.95
N LEU A 82 -13.19 5.96 -2.01
CA LEU A 82 -13.52 6.09 -0.59
C LEU A 82 -12.28 6.05 0.32
N GLY A 83 -11.10 5.88 -0.26
CA GLY A 83 -9.84 5.80 0.46
C GLY A 83 -8.67 5.65 -0.51
N ASP A 84 -7.69 4.82 -0.11
CA ASP A 84 -6.36 4.72 -0.74
C ASP A 84 -5.47 5.94 -0.48
N GLU A 85 -5.67 6.65 0.63
CA GLU A 85 -4.82 7.74 1.06
C GLU A 85 -3.36 7.27 1.21
N GLY A 86 -2.42 8.06 0.71
CA GLY A 86 -1.01 7.68 0.73
C GLY A 86 -0.61 6.69 -0.36
N SER A 87 -1.53 6.30 -1.26
CA SER A 87 -1.22 5.50 -2.46
C SER A 87 -0.67 6.34 -3.61
N GLY A 88 -0.10 5.68 -4.61
CA GLY A 88 0.30 6.34 -5.85
C GLY A 88 -0.89 6.98 -6.57
N TYR A 89 -2.08 6.36 -6.50
CA TYR A 89 -3.29 6.95 -7.10
C TYR A 89 -3.70 8.25 -6.40
N ASP A 90 -3.71 8.28 -5.07
CA ASP A 90 -4.03 9.48 -4.30
C ASP A 90 -3.05 10.62 -4.61
N ILE A 91 -1.75 10.33 -4.59
CA ILE A 91 -0.69 11.29 -4.91
C ILE A 91 -0.83 11.81 -6.35
N GLY A 92 -0.95 10.90 -7.33
CA GLY A 92 -1.09 11.25 -8.74
C GLY A 92 -2.37 12.06 -9.04
N LEU A 93 -3.50 11.68 -8.44
CA LEU A 93 -4.77 12.39 -8.59
C LEU A 93 -4.70 13.80 -7.99
N ARG A 94 -4.05 13.96 -6.82
CA ARG A 94 -3.79 15.28 -6.24
C ARG A 94 -2.89 16.12 -7.12
N GLY A 95 -1.87 15.52 -7.73
CA GLY A 95 -1.02 16.18 -8.72
C GLY A 95 -1.82 16.72 -9.91
N LEU A 96 -2.68 15.88 -10.51
CA LEU A 96 -3.58 16.30 -11.60
C LEU A 96 -4.52 17.44 -11.17
N ARG A 97 -5.12 17.33 -9.99
CA ARG A 97 -6.00 18.39 -9.45
C ARG A 97 -5.26 19.70 -9.26
N ALA A 98 -4.00 19.67 -8.80
CA ALA A 98 -3.17 20.85 -8.67
C ALA A 98 -2.88 21.49 -10.04
N VAL A 99 -2.52 20.69 -11.05
CA VAL A 99 -2.32 21.17 -12.43
C VAL A 99 -3.57 21.85 -12.99
N VAL A 100 -4.76 21.27 -12.77
CA VAL A 100 -6.03 21.90 -13.20
C VAL A 100 -6.28 23.22 -12.46
N ARG A 101 -6.01 23.28 -11.14
CA ARG A 101 -6.14 24.54 -10.39
C ARG A 101 -5.20 25.63 -10.92
N MET A 102 -3.98 25.27 -11.32
CA MET A 102 -3.03 26.21 -11.91
C MET A 102 -3.50 26.69 -13.29
N ALA A 103 -4.04 25.78 -14.11
CA ALA A 103 -4.62 26.13 -15.41
C ALA A 103 -5.81 27.10 -15.30
N ASP A 104 -6.63 26.95 -14.26
CA ASP A 104 -7.74 27.87 -13.96
C ASP A 104 -7.29 29.22 -13.36
N GLY A 105 -6.00 29.37 -13.01
CA GLY A 105 -5.49 30.55 -12.27
C GLY A 105 -5.87 30.57 -10.78
N ARG A 106 -6.40 29.46 -10.23
CA ARG A 106 -6.77 29.31 -8.80
C ARG A 106 -5.57 29.02 -7.89
N GLN A 107 -4.39 28.86 -8.48
CA GLN A 107 -3.13 28.60 -7.82
C GLN A 107 -1.98 29.05 -8.74
N PRO A 108 -0.85 29.56 -8.21
CA PRO A 108 0.32 29.87 -9.05
C PRO A 108 0.86 28.62 -9.74
N SER A 109 1.28 28.76 -11.01
CA SER A 109 1.93 27.68 -11.76
C SER A 109 3.26 27.28 -11.14
N THR A 110 3.56 25.99 -11.12
CA THR A 110 4.80 25.43 -10.59
C THR A 110 5.41 24.38 -11.54
N LEU A 111 6.53 23.76 -11.15
CA LEU A 111 7.20 22.69 -11.91
C LEU A 111 6.31 21.46 -12.11
N LEU A 112 5.27 21.30 -11.29
CA LEU A 112 4.33 20.19 -11.39
C LEU A 112 3.60 20.11 -12.73
N ILE A 113 3.33 21.23 -13.41
CA ILE A 113 2.69 21.24 -14.74
C ILE A 113 3.57 20.52 -15.77
N PRO A 114 4.80 20.98 -16.07
CA PRO A 114 5.64 20.31 -17.06
C PRO A 114 5.96 18.87 -16.66
N GLU A 115 6.23 18.58 -15.38
CA GLU A 115 6.53 17.21 -14.91
C GLU A 115 5.41 16.22 -15.22
N ILE A 116 4.16 16.59 -14.92
CA ILE A 116 3.01 15.72 -15.20
C ILE A 116 2.75 15.64 -16.70
N LEU A 117 2.66 16.78 -17.40
CA LEU A 117 2.29 16.80 -18.82
C LEU A 117 3.30 16.04 -19.69
N THR A 118 4.60 16.15 -19.40
CA THR A 118 5.65 15.41 -20.09
C THR A 118 5.49 13.90 -19.89
N GLN A 119 5.21 13.43 -18.67
CA GLN A 119 5.01 11.99 -18.41
C GLN A 119 3.86 11.41 -19.24
N ILE A 120 2.79 12.18 -19.48
CA ILE A 120 1.61 11.74 -20.24
C ILE A 120 1.60 12.21 -21.69
N SER A 121 2.73 12.76 -22.17
CA SER A 121 2.90 13.22 -23.56
C SER A 121 1.84 14.24 -23.99
N LEU A 122 1.46 15.15 -23.09
CA LEU A 122 0.54 16.26 -23.38
C LEU A 122 1.32 17.58 -23.42
N THR A 123 0.78 18.55 -24.17
CA THR A 123 1.41 19.88 -24.33
C THR A 123 0.66 20.98 -23.61
N SER A 124 -0.55 20.72 -23.11
CA SER A 124 -1.40 21.70 -22.44
C SER A 124 -2.34 21.04 -21.42
N PRO A 125 -2.59 21.67 -20.25
CA PRO A 125 -3.57 21.19 -19.27
C PRO A 125 -4.98 21.00 -19.84
N ASN A 126 -5.37 21.74 -20.88
CA ASN A 126 -6.69 21.60 -21.52
C ASN A 126 -6.93 20.21 -22.13
N GLN A 127 -5.86 19.47 -22.42
CA GLN A 127 -5.94 18.11 -22.95
C GLN A 127 -6.24 17.06 -21.86
N LEU A 128 -6.12 17.42 -20.56
CA LEU A 128 -6.33 16.50 -19.43
C LEU A 128 -7.75 15.93 -19.39
N VAL A 129 -8.77 16.70 -19.78
CA VAL A 129 -10.18 16.22 -19.80
C VAL A 129 -10.36 15.05 -20.77
N LYS A 130 -9.69 15.10 -21.93
CA LYS A 130 -9.73 14.01 -22.91
C LYS A 130 -8.87 12.82 -22.48
N TRP A 131 -7.79 13.09 -21.76
CA TRP A 131 -6.89 12.06 -21.26
C TRP A 131 -7.53 11.26 -20.12
N ILE A 132 -8.12 11.94 -19.12
CA ILE A 132 -8.66 11.31 -17.92
C ILE A 132 -9.80 10.32 -18.21
N SER A 133 -10.56 10.53 -19.28
CA SER A 133 -11.66 9.64 -19.69
C SER A 133 -11.20 8.32 -20.31
N LYS A 134 -9.90 8.17 -20.60
CA LYS A 134 -9.34 6.99 -21.27
C LYS A 134 -8.37 6.20 -20.40
N VAL A 135 -8.02 6.70 -19.23
CA VAL A 135 -6.98 6.10 -18.40
C VAL A 135 -7.56 5.29 -17.27
N ASP A 136 -6.78 4.28 -16.86
CA ASP A 136 -7.09 3.48 -15.70
C ASP A 136 -6.45 4.03 -14.42
N LYS A 137 -6.77 3.37 -13.31
CA LYS A 137 -6.24 3.69 -11.98
C LYS A 137 -4.71 3.59 -11.93
N SER A 138 -4.12 2.64 -12.63
CA SER A 138 -2.67 2.39 -12.63
C SER A 138 -1.92 3.55 -13.29
N GLN A 139 -2.43 4.03 -14.43
CA GLN A 139 -1.86 5.17 -15.15
C GLN A 139 -1.92 6.46 -14.33
N ILE A 140 -3.00 6.70 -13.59
CA ILE A 140 -3.07 7.83 -12.64
C ILE A 140 -2.06 7.62 -11.51
N ALA A 141 -1.94 6.40 -10.98
CA ALA A 141 -0.98 6.12 -9.90
C ALA A 141 0.48 6.32 -10.30
N GLN A 142 0.82 6.06 -11.55
CA GLN A 142 2.17 6.29 -12.08
C GLN A 142 2.57 7.78 -12.06
N LEU A 143 1.60 8.71 -12.07
CA LEU A 143 1.87 10.14 -11.97
C LEU A 143 2.43 10.56 -10.62
N ALA A 144 2.36 9.70 -9.59
CA ALA A 144 3.05 9.94 -8.34
C ALA A 144 4.55 10.20 -8.57
N ASN A 145 5.18 9.56 -9.57
CA ASN A 145 6.58 9.78 -9.91
C ASN A 145 6.87 11.24 -10.28
N SER A 146 6.08 11.86 -11.18
CA SER A 146 6.18 13.29 -11.49
C SER A 146 6.01 14.17 -10.25
N VAL A 147 5.10 13.81 -9.33
CA VAL A 147 4.90 14.58 -8.08
C VAL A 147 6.15 14.48 -7.19
N PHE A 148 6.73 13.29 -7.03
CA PHE A 148 7.98 13.13 -6.27
C PHE A 148 9.17 13.85 -6.92
N GLN A 149 9.27 13.81 -8.25
CA GLN A 149 10.31 14.54 -9.00
C GLN A 149 10.18 16.05 -8.81
N ALA A 150 8.98 16.61 -8.96
CA ALA A 150 8.72 18.03 -8.70
C ALA A 150 9.09 18.41 -7.25
N ALA A 151 8.70 17.59 -6.27
CA ALA A 151 8.99 17.85 -4.87
C ALA A 151 10.50 17.83 -4.57
N GLN A 152 11.25 16.90 -5.20
CA GLN A 152 12.71 16.82 -5.12
C GLN A 152 13.37 18.05 -5.76
N ALA A 153 12.77 18.61 -6.81
CA ALA A 153 13.20 19.86 -7.44
C ALA A 153 12.81 21.13 -6.64
N GLY A 154 12.21 20.99 -5.46
CA GLY A 154 11.85 22.11 -4.59
C GLY A 154 10.44 22.67 -4.78
N ASP A 155 9.58 21.99 -5.54
CA ASP A 155 8.19 22.40 -5.72
C ASP A 155 7.38 22.24 -4.42
N LEU A 156 7.00 23.36 -3.82
CA LEU A 156 6.26 23.39 -2.55
C LEU A 156 4.87 22.75 -2.64
N THR A 157 4.19 22.85 -3.80
CA THR A 157 2.88 22.22 -3.99
C THR A 157 3.02 20.70 -3.99
N ALA A 158 4.03 20.20 -4.69
CA ALA A 158 4.30 18.77 -4.74
C ALA A 158 4.72 18.21 -3.37
N GLN A 159 5.55 18.97 -2.62
CA GLN A 159 5.91 18.63 -1.24
C GLN A 159 4.68 18.57 -0.33
N GLU A 160 3.74 19.53 -0.44
CA GLU A 160 2.50 19.53 0.34
C GLU A 160 1.65 18.29 0.04
N ILE A 161 1.52 17.90 -1.23
CA ILE A 161 0.79 16.69 -1.64
C ILE A 161 1.39 15.44 -0.99
N ILE A 162 2.72 15.30 -1.06
CA ILE A 162 3.43 14.13 -0.49
C ILE A 162 3.33 14.12 1.04
N ASN A 163 3.48 15.28 1.69
CA ASN A 163 3.36 15.42 3.14
C ASN A 163 1.95 15.06 3.63
N HIS A 164 0.91 15.50 2.90
CA HIS A 164 -0.45 15.08 3.18
C HIS A 164 -0.62 13.58 3.03
N ALA A 165 -0.16 13.00 1.92
CA ALA A 165 -0.25 11.57 1.64
C ALA A 165 0.45 10.72 2.72
N SER A 166 1.64 11.15 3.16
CA SER A 166 2.38 10.52 4.26
C SER A 166 1.62 10.60 5.57
N ARG A 167 1.04 11.76 5.89
CA ARG A 167 0.31 11.97 7.14
C ARG A 167 -0.91 11.07 7.24
N GLU A 168 -1.72 10.98 6.19
CA GLU A 168 -2.91 10.12 6.17
C GLU A 168 -2.55 8.64 6.31
N LEU A 169 -1.47 8.20 5.66
CA LEU A 169 -1.00 6.84 5.80
C LEU A 169 -0.46 6.55 7.21
N ALA A 170 0.27 7.52 7.80
CA ALA A 170 0.72 7.44 9.19
C ALA A 170 -0.47 7.40 10.18
N LEU A 171 -1.54 8.17 9.94
CA LEU A 171 -2.77 8.11 10.73
C LEU A 171 -3.42 6.71 10.64
N SER A 172 -3.42 6.10 9.46
CA SER A 172 -3.91 4.74 9.27
C SER A 172 -3.08 3.71 10.05
N VAL A 173 -1.75 3.84 10.04
CA VAL A 173 -0.83 3.02 10.86
C VAL A 173 -1.11 3.20 12.34
N GLN A 174 -1.21 4.45 12.80
CA GLN A 174 -1.49 4.77 14.20
C GLN A 174 -2.85 4.22 14.66
N THR A 175 -3.86 4.26 13.79
CA THR A 175 -5.20 3.71 14.06
C THR A 175 -5.12 2.20 14.31
N VAL A 176 -4.40 1.46 13.47
CA VAL A 176 -4.21 0.00 13.65
C VAL A 176 -3.44 -0.30 14.94
N ILE A 177 -2.39 0.47 15.24
CA ILE A 177 -1.62 0.35 16.49
C ILE A 177 -2.54 0.49 17.72
N GLN A 178 -3.41 1.50 17.71
CA GLN A 178 -4.35 1.77 18.81
C GLN A 178 -5.41 0.68 18.95
N GLN A 179 -6.05 0.25 17.85
CA GLN A 179 -7.10 -0.78 17.88
C GLN A 179 -6.61 -2.15 18.40
N LEU A 180 -5.32 -2.42 18.23
CA LEU A 180 -4.67 -3.66 18.62
C LEU A 180 -3.85 -3.55 19.92
N ALA A 181 -3.78 -2.34 20.50
CA ALA A 181 -2.96 -2.03 21.68
C ALA A 181 -1.49 -2.48 21.53
N LEU A 182 -0.88 -2.20 20.37
CA LEU A 182 0.45 -2.72 20.04
C LEU A 182 1.56 -1.98 20.82
N PRO A 183 2.45 -2.70 21.52
CA PRO A 183 3.54 -2.10 22.30
C PRO A 183 4.53 -1.35 21.41
N LEU A 184 5.34 -0.45 21.98
CA LEU A 184 6.34 0.32 21.22
C LEU A 184 7.38 -0.58 20.51
N SER A 185 7.64 -1.77 21.03
CA SER A 185 8.54 -2.76 20.41
C SER A 185 8.00 -3.34 19.10
N THR A 186 6.72 -3.16 18.78
CA THR A 186 6.12 -3.71 17.56
C THR A 186 6.72 -3.06 16.31
N GLN A 187 7.18 -3.92 15.39
CA GLN A 187 7.76 -3.54 14.11
C GLN A 187 6.68 -3.05 13.14
N ILE A 188 7.00 -1.99 12.40
CA ILE A 188 6.22 -1.50 11.27
C ILE A 188 6.96 -1.85 9.99
N VAL A 189 6.27 -2.46 9.06
CA VAL A 189 6.80 -2.90 7.78
C VAL A 189 6.16 -2.06 6.68
N LEU A 190 6.96 -1.62 5.72
CA LEU A 190 6.49 -0.86 4.55
C LEU A 190 6.60 -1.74 3.31
N ASN A 191 5.61 -1.72 2.42
CA ASN A 191 5.66 -2.46 1.16
C ASN A 191 4.89 -1.73 0.04
N GLY A 192 5.17 -2.05 -1.22
CA GLY A 192 4.49 -1.51 -2.39
C GLY A 192 5.34 -0.53 -3.17
N GLY A 193 4.94 -0.34 -4.43
CA GLY A 193 5.73 0.38 -5.43
C GLY A 193 6.05 1.83 -5.07
N VAL A 194 5.21 2.52 -4.29
CA VAL A 194 5.53 3.90 -3.88
C VAL A 194 6.73 3.88 -2.93
N PHE A 195 6.72 3.05 -1.90
CA PHE A 195 7.86 2.96 -0.98
C PHE A 195 9.13 2.43 -1.65
N GLN A 196 9.01 1.47 -2.56
CA GLN A 196 10.16 0.89 -3.27
C GLN A 196 10.85 1.91 -4.18
N ASN A 197 10.09 2.83 -4.78
CA ASN A 197 10.63 3.80 -5.73
C ASN A 197 10.94 5.16 -5.09
N GLN A 198 10.42 5.44 -3.90
CA GLN A 198 10.46 6.77 -3.28
C GLN A 198 11.05 6.72 -1.87
N ALA A 199 12.38 6.80 -1.77
CA ALA A 199 13.11 6.75 -0.51
C ALA A 199 12.71 7.87 0.47
N SER A 200 12.34 9.05 -0.05
CA SER A 200 11.83 10.15 0.77
C SER A 200 10.50 9.80 1.47
N PHE A 201 9.66 8.99 0.84
CA PHE A 201 8.39 8.54 1.43
C PHE A 201 8.62 7.50 2.53
N VAL A 202 9.60 6.60 2.35
CA VAL A 202 10.06 5.68 3.41
C VAL A 202 10.58 6.46 4.61
N LYS A 203 11.43 7.47 4.36
CA LYS A 203 11.97 8.33 5.42
C LYS A 203 10.87 9.10 6.15
N SER A 204 9.91 9.66 5.42
CA SER A 204 8.75 10.34 6.01
C SER A 204 7.97 9.42 6.97
N MET A 205 7.78 8.15 6.60
CA MET A 205 7.16 7.17 7.50
C MET A 205 8.04 6.84 8.72
N GLN A 206 9.35 6.77 8.57
CA GLN A 206 10.28 6.61 9.69
C GLN A 206 10.20 7.80 10.67
N ASP A 207 10.12 9.02 10.14
CA ASP A 207 10.02 10.26 10.92
C ASP A 207 8.70 10.34 11.72
N HIS A 208 7.61 9.76 11.20
CA HIS A 208 6.35 9.64 11.95
C HIS A 208 6.43 8.65 13.13
N PHE A 209 7.38 7.71 13.13
CA PHE A 209 7.45 6.63 14.11
C PHE A 209 8.87 6.44 14.67
N LEU A 210 9.52 7.53 15.09
CA LEU A 210 10.91 7.55 15.61
C LEU A 210 11.21 6.54 16.73
N HIS A 211 10.19 6.15 17.51
CA HIS A 211 10.33 5.22 18.62
C HIS A 211 9.96 3.77 18.27
N ARG A 212 9.75 3.47 16.99
CA ARG A 212 9.44 2.14 16.48
C ARG A 212 10.39 1.77 15.36
N LYS A 213 10.66 0.48 15.21
CA LYS A 213 11.43 -0.02 14.07
C LYS A 213 10.54 -0.03 12.83
N VAL A 214 10.87 0.83 11.85
CA VAL A 214 10.17 0.91 10.55
C VAL A 214 11.11 0.42 9.44
N THR A 215 10.71 -0.64 8.72
CA THR A 215 11.54 -1.27 7.69
C THR A 215 10.78 -1.50 6.40
N LEU A 216 11.41 -1.25 5.26
CA LEU A 216 10.92 -1.68 3.96
C LEU A 216 11.06 -3.20 3.82
N VAL A 217 10.03 -3.88 3.31
CA VAL A 217 10.10 -5.32 2.99
C VAL A 217 11.21 -5.55 1.97
N ALA A 218 12.19 -6.36 2.33
CA ALA A 218 13.26 -6.79 1.43
C ALA A 218 12.98 -8.16 0.77
N GLN A 219 12.09 -8.96 1.37
CA GLN A 219 11.83 -10.34 0.96
C GLN A 219 10.61 -10.46 0.05
N GLU A 220 10.62 -11.45 -0.84
CA GLU A 220 9.47 -11.74 -1.67
C GLU A 220 8.28 -12.26 -0.83
N PRO A 221 7.02 -11.97 -1.23
CA PRO A 221 5.84 -12.47 -0.52
C PRO A 221 5.82 -14.00 -0.34
N ALA A 222 6.40 -14.76 -1.27
CA ALA A 222 6.51 -16.22 -1.16
C ALA A 222 7.30 -16.66 0.09
N TYR A 223 8.27 -15.88 0.54
CA TYR A 223 9.01 -16.14 1.78
C TYR A 223 8.09 -16.09 3.01
N GLY A 224 7.25 -15.06 3.11
CA GLY A 224 6.27 -14.94 4.19
C GLY A 224 5.25 -16.09 4.18
N ALA A 225 4.84 -16.53 3.00
CA ALA A 225 3.94 -17.67 2.83
C ALA A 225 4.52 -18.97 3.42
N ILE A 226 5.81 -19.23 3.13
CA ILE A 226 6.53 -20.40 3.65
C ILE A 226 6.66 -20.33 5.18
N LEU A 227 7.00 -19.16 5.74
CA LEU A 227 7.11 -18.98 7.19
C LEU A 227 5.79 -19.23 7.91
N ILE A 228 4.66 -18.76 7.35
CA ILE A 228 3.33 -19.02 7.90
C ILE A 228 3.06 -20.52 7.95
N ALA A 229 3.34 -21.25 6.86
CA ALA A 229 3.15 -22.69 6.79
C ALA A 229 3.99 -23.40 7.87
N GLN A 230 5.29 -23.09 7.95
CA GLN A 230 6.20 -23.68 8.94
C GLN A 230 5.75 -23.46 10.39
N GLN A 231 5.30 -22.26 10.75
CA GLN A 231 4.84 -21.95 12.10
C GLN A 231 3.60 -22.77 12.51
N LEU A 232 2.72 -23.06 11.56
CA LEU A 232 1.49 -23.82 11.81
C LEU A 232 1.77 -25.33 11.85
N ALA A 233 2.71 -25.82 11.03
CA ALA A 233 3.16 -27.21 11.09
C ALA A 233 3.77 -27.60 12.46
N VAL A 234 4.41 -26.65 13.14
CA VAL A 234 5.05 -26.86 14.47
C VAL A 234 4.04 -26.76 15.62
N SER A 235 2.93 -26.05 15.44
CA SER A 235 1.93 -25.84 16.50
C SER A 235 0.95 -27.01 16.66
N ASP A 236 0.89 -27.91 15.67
CA ASP A 236 -0.01 -29.07 15.60
C ASP A 236 0.66 -30.41 16.00
N GLY A 237 1.89 -30.38 16.53
CA GLY A 237 2.67 -31.55 16.98
C GLY A 237 3.02 -31.48 18.45
#